data_AF-A0A9P3M1G6-F1
#
_entry.id   AF-A0A9P3M1G6-F1
#
_cell.length_a   1.000
_cell.length_b   1.000
_cell.length_c   1.000
_cell.angle_alpha   90.00
_cell.angle_beta   90.00
_cell.angle_gamma   90.00
#
_symmetry.space_group_name_H-M   'P 1'
#
loop_
_entity.id
_entity.type
_entity.pdbx_description
1 polymer ?
#
loop_
_entity_poly.entity_id
_entity_poly.type
_entity_poly.pdbx_seq_one_letter_code
_entity_poly.pdbx_strand_id
1 'polypeptide(L)'
;MSVEHSPEDTKSQVRSAFTRIIGIPFRQKYDDKWEEEAYWEAVKTFKDESQKIGCEDPSEILVECGFGSFENIRDKLKAGPKPCFRDGWVSPYTGAELDVLALVEKLHHGSGPKFEGKERVVILDFWATWCQGCIMIAPKLSDIYERYTGRVAVIGVVNDDMFNKGMDHNEEAIKESLKTHKESARYPTYIDVDNLARDSSFVKVELLGLPCAVLLVDNVVKFAGGVGFIHGRLEEMLKELRPIEE
;
A
#
# COMPACT_ATOMS: atom_id res chain seq x y z
N MET A 1 24.89 -41.68 -16.84
CA MET A 1 24.05 -41.78 -15.62
C MET A 1 23.05 -40.64 -15.71
N SER A 2 21.82 -40.95 -16.07
CA SER A 2 20.75 -39.96 -16.24
C SER A 2 20.38 -39.43 -14.86
N VAL A 3 20.55 -38.12 -14.63
CA VAL A 3 20.11 -37.48 -13.39
C VAL A 3 18.60 -37.30 -13.52
N GLU A 4 17.83 -38.23 -12.96
CA GLU A 4 16.40 -38.06 -12.77
C GLU A 4 16.18 -36.88 -11.82
N HIS A 5 15.64 -35.78 -12.35
CA HIS A 5 15.29 -34.61 -11.55
C HIS A 5 13.94 -34.87 -10.88
N SER A 6 13.85 -34.57 -9.58
CA SER A 6 12.58 -34.65 -8.85
C SER A 6 11.56 -33.67 -9.45
N PRO A 7 10.25 -33.99 -9.49
CA PRO A 7 9.21 -33.06 -9.96
C PRO A 7 9.23 -31.70 -9.26
N GLU A 8 9.61 -31.65 -7.98
CA GLU A 8 9.76 -30.41 -7.20
C GLU A 8 10.91 -29.53 -7.73
N ASP A 9 12.01 -30.17 -8.14
CA ASP A 9 13.18 -29.50 -8.70
C ASP A 9 12.88 -28.93 -10.09
N THR A 10 12.16 -29.68 -10.93
CA THR A 10 11.74 -29.22 -12.27
C THR A 10 10.82 -28.00 -12.17
N LYS A 11 9.85 -27.99 -11.25
CA LYS A 11 8.97 -26.82 -11.04
C LYS A 11 9.76 -25.59 -10.61
N SER A 12 10.73 -25.75 -9.71
CA SER A 12 11.62 -24.67 -9.28
C SER A 12 12.47 -24.12 -10.43
N GLN A 13 13.04 -25.01 -11.25
CA GLN A 13 13.82 -24.64 -12.43
C GLN A 13 12.99 -23.90 -13.48
N VAL A 14 11.76 -24.35 -13.76
CA VAL A 14 10.82 -23.67 -14.67
C VAL A 14 10.47 -22.28 -14.15
N ARG A 15 10.17 -22.12 -12.85
CA ARG A 15 9.93 -20.79 -12.25
C ARG A 15 11.13 -19.85 -12.37
N SER A 16 12.33 -20.38 -12.16
CA SER A 16 13.58 -19.63 -12.29
C SER A 16 13.81 -19.18 -13.74
N ALA A 17 13.63 -20.08 -14.71
CA ALA A 17 13.72 -19.77 -16.13
C ALA A 17 12.68 -18.72 -16.54
N PHE A 18 11.42 -18.86 -16.10
CA PHE A 18 10.36 -17.88 -16.35
C PHE A 18 10.74 -16.49 -15.83
N THR A 19 11.21 -16.42 -14.57
CA THR A 19 11.60 -15.16 -13.93
C THR A 19 12.74 -14.48 -14.69
N ARG A 20 13.75 -15.25 -15.13
CA ARG A 20 14.91 -14.71 -15.85
C ARG A 20 14.57 -14.28 -17.28
N ILE A 21 13.77 -15.06 -18.01
CA ILE A 21 13.55 -14.88 -19.45
C ILE A 21 12.38 -13.93 -19.73
N ILE A 22 11.31 -14.03 -18.93
CA ILE A 22 10.08 -13.26 -19.14
C ILE A 22 9.88 -12.26 -17.99
N GLY A 23 9.91 -12.71 -16.74
CA GLY A 23 9.54 -11.86 -15.58
C GLY A 23 10.37 -10.58 -15.45
N ILE A 24 11.70 -10.70 -15.32
CA ILE A 24 12.61 -9.57 -15.14
C ILE A 24 12.70 -8.70 -16.41
N PRO A 25 12.92 -9.25 -17.62
CA PRO A 25 13.13 -8.43 -18.82
C PRO A 25 11.91 -7.59 -19.22
N PHE A 26 10.69 -8.04 -18.89
CA PHE A 26 9.45 -7.34 -19.20
C PHE A 26 8.86 -6.56 -18.01
N ARG A 27 9.52 -6.56 -16.84
CA ARG A 27 8.98 -5.93 -15.61
C ARG A 27 8.65 -4.45 -15.77
N GLN A 28 9.41 -3.72 -16.59
CA GLN A 28 9.25 -2.28 -16.83
C GLN A 28 8.77 -1.97 -18.26
N LYS A 29 8.48 -3.00 -19.05
CA LYS A 29 7.93 -2.89 -20.40
C LYS A 29 6.42 -3.03 -20.28
N TYR A 30 5.73 -1.96 -19.93
CA TYR A 30 4.27 -1.89 -19.89
C TYR A 30 3.79 -0.65 -20.65
N ASP A 31 2.50 -0.59 -20.96
CA ASP A 31 1.87 0.46 -21.76
C ASP A 31 2.63 0.75 -23.07
N ASP A 32 3.14 1.98 -23.22
CA ASP A 32 3.84 2.47 -24.41
C ASP A 32 5.23 1.85 -24.59
N LYS A 33 5.80 1.26 -23.53
CA LYS A 33 7.10 0.57 -23.54
C LYS A 33 6.97 -0.92 -23.89
N TRP A 34 5.76 -1.41 -24.15
CA TRP A 34 5.53 -2.81 -24.46
C TRP A 34 6.12 -3.21 -25.82
N GLU A 35 6.81 -4.35 -25.84
CA GLU A 35 7.43 -4.90 -27.05
C GLU A 35 6.81 -6.28 -27.36
N GLU A 36 5.82 -6.29 -28.26
CA GLU A 36 5.02 -7.50 -28.55
C GLU A 36 5.87 -8.64 -29.15
N GLU A 37 6.68 -8.34 -30.17
CA GLU A 37 7.51 -9.35 -30.85
C GLU A 37 8.57 -9.94 -29.91
N ALA A 38 9.25 -9.07 -29.13
CA ALA A 38 10.26 -9.50 -28.17
C ALA A 38 9.67 -10.42 -27.09
N TYR A 39 8.41 -10.19 -26.68
CA TYR A 39 7.72 -11.07 -25.72
C TYR A 39 7.54 -12.48 -26.28
N TRP A 40 7.08 -12.61 -27.52
CA TRP A 40 6.86 -13.93 -28.12
C TRP A 40 8.18 -14.65 -28.43
N GLU A 41 9.24 -13.93 -28.76
CA GLU A 41 10.59 -14.50 -28.85
C GLU A 41 11.09 -15.03 -27.49
N ALA A 42 10.83 -14.29 -26.40
CA ALA A 42 11.14 -14.73 -25.05
C ALA A 42 10.31 -15.96 -24.63
N VAL A 43 9.03 -16.03 -25.00
CA VAL A 43 8.18 -17.22 -24.79
C VAL A 43 8.74 -18.44 -25.53
N LYS A 44 9.19 -18.28 -26.78
CA LYS A 44 9.83 -19.37 -27.52
C LYS A 44 11.10 -19.84 -26.81
N THR A 45 11.96 -18.91 -26.40
CA THR A 45 13.21 -19.21 -25.67
C THR A 45 12.92 -19.93 -24.35
N PHE A 46 11.88 -19.51 -23.62
CA PHE A 46 11.45 -20.14 -22.37
C PHE A 46 10.96 -21.58 -22.57
N LYS A 47 10.18 -21.84 -23.63
CA LYS A 47 9.73 -23.20 -24.00
C LYS A 47 10.92 -24.09 -24.37
N ASP A 48 11.84 -23.59 -25.19
CA ASP A 48 13.04 -24.32 -25.60
C ASP A 48 13.95 -24.65 -24.40
N GLU A 49 14.04 -23.77 -23.40
CA GLU A 49 14.80 -24.03 -22.17
C GLU A 49 14.09 -25.02 -21.23
N SER A 50 12.76 -24.97 -21.15
CA SER A 50 11.97 -25.88 -20.33
C SER A 50 12.06 -27.33 -20.85
N GLN A 51 12.09 -27.52 -22.17
CA GLN A 51 12.31 -28.83 -22.77
C GLN A 51 13.68 -29.44 -22.40
N LYS A 52 14.72 -28.62 -22.31
CA LYS A 52 16.08 -29.07 -21.94
C LYS A 52 16.18 -29.60 -20.51
N ILE A 53 15.27 -29.20 -19.63
CA ILE A 53 15.19 -29.66 -18.23
C ILE A 53 14.10 -30.73 -18.04
N GLY A 54 13.59 -31.32 -19.13
CA GLY A 54 12.63 -32.42 -19.08
C GLY A 54 11.17 -31.98 -18.90
N CYS A 55 10.86 -30.70 -19.13
CA CYS A 55 9.49 -30.18 -19.12
C CYS A 55 9.01 -29.96 -20.56
N GLU A 56 8.21 -30.89 -21.10
CA GLU A 56 7.71 -30.81 -22.47
C GLU A 56 6.72 -29.64 -22.67
N ASP A 57 5.82 -29.43 -21.71
CA ASP A 57 4.91 -28.28 -21.70
C ASP A 57 4.98 -27.50 -20.37
N PRO A 58 5.66 -26.34 -20.35
CA PRO A 58 5.73 -25.50 -19.16
C PRO A 58 4.42 -24.76 -18.86
N SER A 59 3.42 -24.79 -19.76
CA SER A 59 2.14 -24.07 -19.59
C SER A 59 1.35 -24.61 -18.40
N GLU A 60 1.34 -25.93 -18.19
CA GLU A 60 0.64 -26.56 -17.05
C GLU A 60 1.27 -26.14 -15.72
N ILE A 61 2.60 -26.13 -15.64
CA ILE A 61 3.33 -25.69 -14.45
C ILE A 61 3.04 -24.21 -14.18
N LEU A 62 3.00 -23.35 -15.21
CA LEU A 62 2.65 -21.95 -15.03
C LEU A 62 1.24 -21.80 -14.43
N VAL A 63 0.25 -22.54 -14.94
CA VAL A 63 -1.12 -22.54 -14.43
C VAL A 63 -1.18 -22.98 -12.97
N GLU A 64 -0.49 -24.05 -12.60
CA GLU A 64 -0.36 -24.48 -11.19
C GLU A 64 0.29 -23.41 -10.31
N CYS A 65 1.20 -22.62 -10.88
CA CYS A 65 1.85 -21.51 -10.19
C CYS A 65 1.00 -20.21 -10.18
N GLY A 66 -0.24 -20.26 -10.69
CA GLY A 66 -1.14 -19.10 -10.77
C GLY A 66 -0.84 -18.13 -11.92
N PHE A 67 0.13 -18.45 -12.77
CA PHE A 67 0.41 -17.74 -14.01
C PHE A 67 -0.45 -18.39 -15.10
N GLY A 68 -1.43 -17.68 -15.65
CA GLY A 68 -2.35 -18.25 -16.65
C GLY A 68 -1.66 -18.62 -17.98
N SER A 69 -2.40 -18.57 -19.09
CA SER A 69 -1.77 -18.76 -20.42
C SER A 69 -0.72 -17.68 -20.71
N PHE A 70 0.12 -17.90 -21.72
CA PHE A 70 1.09 -16.89 -22.16
C PHE A 70 0.41 -15.59 -22.60
N GLU A 71 -0.79 -15.65 -23.19
CA GLU A 71 -1.60 -14.47 -23.50
C GLU A 71 -2.04 -13.75 -22.23
N ASN A 72 -2.46 -14.47 -21.18
CA ASN A 72 -2.82 -13.86 -19.91
C ASN A 72 -1.60 -13.21 -19.22
N ILE A 73 -0.43 -13.85 -19.33
CA ILE A 73 0.83 -13.32 -18.81
C ILE A 73 1.22 -12.07 -19.59
N ARG A 74 1.13 -12.11 -20.93
CA ARG A 74 1.35 -10.97 -21.83
C ARG A 74 0.47 -9.80 -21.40
N ASP A 75 -0.84 -10.01 -21.27
CA ASP A 75 -1.79 -8.95 -20.95
C ASP A 75 -1.53 -8.33 -19.58
N LYS A 76 -1.20 -9.16 -18.58
CA LYS A 76 -0.82 -8.68 -17.24
C LYS A 76 0.49 -7.88 -17.26
N LEU A 77 1.52 -8.35 -17.97
CA LEU A 77 2.79 -7.64 -18.07
C LEU A 77 2.65 -6.34 -18.86
N LYS A 78 1.89 -6.37 -19.96
CA LYS A 78 1.61 -5.22 -20.82
C LYS A 78 0.81 -4.14 -20.10
N ALA A 79 -0.20 -4.51 -19.32
CA ALA A 79 -0.92 -3.57 -18.46
C ALA A 79 -0.03 -3.01 -17.34
N GLY A 80 1.01 -3.76 -16.96
CA GLY A 80 1.92 -3.40 -15.89
C GLY A 80 1.27 -3.43 -14.51
N PRO A 81 2.01 -3.02 -13.47
CA PRO A 81 1.43 -2.88 -12.15
C PRO A 81 0.43 -1.72 -12.13
N LYS A 82 -0.48 -1.71 -11.15
CA LYS A 82 -1.39 -0.59 -10.93
C LYS A 82 -0.63 0.73 -10.83
N PRO A 83 -1.20 1.88 -11.25
CA PRO A 83 -0.51 3.16 -11.24
C PRO A 83 0.22 3.48 -9.94
N CYS A 84 -0.39 3.19 -8.79
CA CYS A 84 0.18 3.41 -7.46
C CYS A 84 1.44 2.62 -7.11
N PHE A 85 1.81 1.62 -7.92
CA PHE A 85 3.04 0.85 -7.77
C PHE A 85 4.09 1.18 -8.86
N ARG A 86 3.83 2.20 -9.69
CA ARG A 86 4.76 2.64 -10.73
C ARG A 86 5.70 3.69 -10.19
N ASP A 87 6.94 3.68 -10.69
CA ASP A 87 7.96 4.63 -10.28
C ASP A 87 7.51 6.07 -10.59
N GLY A 88 7.69 6.96 -9.61
CA GLY A 88 7.32 8.38 -9.73
C GLY A 88 5.82 8.66 -9.64
N TRP A 89 4.97 7.67 -9.35
CA TRP A 89 3.55 7.91 -9.14
C TRP A 89 3.29 8.84 -7.95
N VAL A 90 2.34 9.75 -8.16
CA VAL A 90 1.81 10.66 -7.14
C VAL A 90 0.31 10.42 -7.08
N SER A 91 -0.23 10.28 -5.86
CA SER A 91 -1.67 10.10 -5.69
C SER A 91 -2.44 11.26 -6.32
N PRO A 92 -3.51 10.99 -7.09
CA PRO A 92 -4.38 12.03 -7.63
C PRO A 92 -5.10 12.82 -6.53
N TYR A 93 -5.09 12.31 -5.29
CA TYR A 93 -5.60 13.04 -4.14
C TYR A 93 -4.72 14.21 -3.71
N THR A 94 -3.46 14.27 -4.19
CA THR A 94 -2.54 15.37 -3.90
C THR A 94 -3.10 16.69 -4.45
N GLY A 95 -3.10 17.74 -3.62
CA GLY A 95 -3.66 19.04 -3.92
C GLY A 95 -5.14 19.19 -3.58
N ALA A 96 -5.84 18.11 -3.22
CA ALA A 96 -7.21 18.20 -2.75
C ALA A 96 -7.30 18.82 -1.36
N GLU A 97 -8.44 19.46 -1.06
CA GLU A 97 -8.77 19.94 0.28
C GLU A 97 -9.50 18.87 1.09
N LEU A 98 -9.16 18.77 2.37
CA LEU A 98 -9.84 17.95 3.36
C LEU A 98 -9.79 18.67 4.72
N ASP A 99 -10.96 19.09 5.20
CA ASP A 99 -11.10 19.58 6.58
C ASP A 99 -11.05 18.39 7.55
N VAL A 100 -9.88 18.19 8.16
CA VAL A 100 -9.64 17.03 9.02
C VAL A 100 -10.43 17.14 10.32
N LEU A 101 -10.59 18.34 10.87
CA LEU A 101 -11.36 18.53 12.10
C LEU A 101 -12.83 18.19 11.86
N ALA A 102 -13.43 18.76 10.82
CA ALA A 102 -14.83 18.49 10.48
C ALA A 102 -15.07 17.03 10.08
N LEU A 103 -14.05 16.32 9.57
CA LEU A 103 -14.11 14.88 9.33
C LEU A 103 -14.16 14.11 10.65
N VAL A 104 -13.18 14.30 11.54
CA VAL A 104 -13.04 13.48 12.76
C VAL A 104 -14.11 13.76 13.80
N GLU A 105 -14.71 14.95 13.81
CA GLU A 105 -15.87 15.28 14.66
C GLU A 105 -17.10 14.41 14.35
N LYS A 106 -17.19 13.86 13.14
CA LYS A 106 -18.25 12.95 12.72
C LYS A 106 -17.92 11.48 12.97
N LEU A 107 -16.69 11.17 13.36
CA LEU A 107 -16.25 9.81 13.66
C LEU A 107 -16.41 9.53 15.16
N HIS A 108 -16.45 8.25 15.50
CA HIS A 108 -16.52 7.84 16.91
C HIS A 108 -15.13 8.00 17.54
N HIS A 109 -15.05 8.62 18.71
CA HIS A 109 -13.76 8.74 19.40
C HIS A 109 -13.34 7.36 19.94
N GLY A 110 -12.12 6.94 19.62
CA GLY A 110 -11.56 5.66 20.03
C GLY A 110 -10.63 5.78 21.23
N SER A 111 -9.55 6.55 21.09
CA SER A 111 -8.53 6.70 22.14
C SER A 111 -7.73 8.00 22.01
N GLY A 112 -6.93 8.31 23.04
CA GLY A 112 -6.08 9.50 23.08
C GLY A 112 -6.85 10.81 23.31
N PRO A 113 -6.16 11.97 23.31
CA PRO A 113 -6.82 13.26 23.37
C PRO A 113 -7.64 13.51 22.09
N LYS A 114 -8.68 14.35 22.18
CA LYS A 114 -9.40 14.77 20.98
C LYS A 114 -8.54 15.76 20.19
N PHE A 115 -8.55 15.62 18.87
CA PHE A 115 -7.94 16.59 17.97
C PHE A 115 -8.74 17.90 18.00
N GLU A 116 -8.03 19.03 18.10
CA GLU A 116 -8.63 20.37 18.22
C GLU A 116 -8.38 21.25 16.98
N GLY A 117 -7.70 20.74 15.94
CA GLY A 117 -7.48 21.50 14.71
C GLY A 117 -6.45 22.62 14.82
N LYS A 118 -5.52 22.56 15.77
CA LYS A 118 -4.54 23.63 16.02
C LYS A 118 -3.29 23.51 15.15
N GLU A 119 -2.89 22.28 14.81
CA GLU A 119 -1.70 22.01 14.03
C GLU A 119 -1.96 22.23 12.54
N ARG A 120 -1.05 22.98 11.90
CA ARG A 120 -1.09 23.21 10.46
C ARG A 120 -0.75 21.96 9.66
N VAL A 121 0.13 21.11 10.20
CA VAL A 121 0.54 19.86 9.57
C VAL A 121 -0.19 18.70 10.23
N VAL A 122 -0.88 17.90 9.43
CA VAL A 122 -1.66 16.76 9.93
C VAL A 122 -1.31 15.51 9.14
N ILE A 123 -1.09 14.40 9.85
CA ILE A 123 -0.94 13.06 9.28
C ILE A 123 -2.17 12.25 9.66
N LEU A 124 -3.00 11.94 8.68
CA LEU A 124 -4.16 11.06 8.83
C LEU A 124 -3.73 9.62 8.50
N ASP A 125 -3.57 8.80 9.53
CA ASP A 125 -3.14 7.40 9.47
C ASP A 125 -4.36 6.47 9.38
N PHE A 126 -4.60 5.91 8.21
CA PHE A 126 -5.64 4.92 7.98
C PHE A 126 -5.12 3.53 8.32
N TRP A 127 -5.82 2.84 9.21
CA TRP A 127 -5.46 1.48 9.61
C TRP A 127 -6.66 0.65 10.06
N ALA A 128 -6.40 -0.62 10.40
CA ALA A 128 -7.38 -1.60 10.85
C ALA A 128 -6.77 -2.51 11.93
N THR A 129 -7.59 -3.05 12.82
CA THR A 129 -7.14 -3.87 13.96
C THR A 129 -6.50 -5.18 13.53
N TRP A 130 -6.94 -5.75 12.41
CA TRP A 130 -6.36 -6.95 11.80
C TRP A 130 -5.05 -6.68 11.02
N CYS A 131 -4.68 -5.41 10.84
CA CYS A 131 -3.50 -5.03 10.07
C CYS A 131 -2.23 -5.05 10.93
N GLN A 132 -1.54 -6.19 10.93
CA GLN A 132 -0.26 -6.33 11.67
C GLN A 132 0.79 -5.30 11.26
N GLY A 133 0.87 -4.96 9.96
CA GLY A 133 1.78 -3.93 9.45
C GLY A 133 1.51 -2.54 10.05
N CYS A 134 0.23 -2.23 10.29
CA CYS A 134 -0.20 -0.98 10.90
C CYS A 134 0.21 -0.92 12.38
N ILE A 135 -0.02 -2.01 13.13
CA ILE A 135 0.39 -2.11 14.53
C ILE A 135 1.91 -1.95 14.68
N MET A 136 2.69 -2.53 13.76
CA MET A 136 4.15 -2.41 13.78
C MET A 136 4.66 -1.01 13.46
N ILE A 137 3.95 -0.21 12.66
CA ILE A 137 4.38 1.14 12.28
C ILE A 137 3.88 2.21 13.27
N ALA A 138 2.79 1.97 13.98
CA ALA A 138 2.19 2.90 14.93
C ALA A 138 3.18 3.51 15.94
N PRO A 139 4.16 2.77 16.53
CA PRO A 139 5.15 3.38 17.42
C PRO A 139 5.96 4.50 16.75
N LYS A 140 6.33 4.36 15.47
CA LYS A 140 7.07 5.40 14.75
C LYS A 140 6.23 6.64 14.50
N LEU A 141 4.93 6.46 14.25
CA LEU A 141 3.97 7.57 14.11
C LEU A 141 3.75 8.28 15.45
N SER A 142 3.69 7.52 16.56
CA SER A 142 3.67 8.09 17.91
C SER A 142 4.91 8.91 18.21
N ASP A 143 6.10 8.43 17.82
CA ASP A 143 7.34 9.20 18.00
C ASP A 143 7.33 10.51 17.21
N ILE A 144 6.70 10.54 16.03
CA ILE A 144 6.49 11.78 15.25
C ILE A 144 5.53 12.71 16.00
N TYR A 145 4.39 12.21 16.45
CA TYR A 145 3.38 12.98 17.19
C TYR A 145 3.98 13.65 18.44
N GLU A 146 4.76 12.89 19.22
CA GLU A 146 5.41 13.39 20.44
C GLU A 146 6.54 14.38 20.12
N ARG A 147 7.39 14.07 19.12
CA ARG A 147 8.53 14.94 18.77
C ARG A 147 8.10 16.30 18.25
N TYR A 148 6.98 16.37 17.53
CA TYR A 148 6.51 17.58 16.86
C TYR A 148 5.23 18.15 17.48
N THR A 149 5.00 17.91 18.78
CA THR A 149 3.85 18.44 19.52
C THR A 149 3.67 19.94 19.28
N GLY A 150 2.42 20.35 18.99
CA GLY A 150 2.05 21.73 18.67
C GLY A 150 2.41 22.20 17.25
N ARG A 151 3.08 21.36 16.45
CA ARG A 151 3.43 21.64 15.05
C ARG A 151 2.82 20.63 14.07
N VAL A 152 2.84 19.35 14.46
CA VAL A 152 2.32 18.24 13.66
C VAL A 152 1.35 17.43 14.50
N ALA A 153 0.14 17.23 14.00
CA ALA A 153 -0.80 16.25 14.54
C ALA A 153 -0.67 14.94 13.77
N VAL A 154 -0.78 13.82 14.49
CA VAL A 154 -1.00 12.50 13.90
C VAL A 154 -2.37 12.03 14.39
N ILE A 155 -3.20 11.55 13.48
CA ILE A 155 -4.57 11.14 13.77
C ILE A 155 -4.81 9.77 13.16
N GLY A 156 -5.12 8.80 14.01
CA GLY A 156 -5.51 7.46 13.59
C GLY A 156 -6.97 7.42 13.17
N VAL A 157 -7.25 6.82 12.02
CA VAL A 157 -8.59 6.46 11.54
C VAL A 157 -8.63 4.94 11.42
N VAL A 158 -9.38 4.31 12.33
CA VAL A 158 -9.55 2.86 12.36
C VAL A 158 -10.82 2.47 11.64
N ASN A 159 -10.68 1.56 10.67
CA ASN A 159 -11.81 0.96 10.01
C ASN A 159 -11.50 -0.50 9.64
N ASP A 160 -12.12 -1.46 10.34
CA ASP A 160 -11.94 -2.88 10.04
C ASP A 160 -12.64 -3.32 8.75
N ASP A 161 -13.50 -2.47 8.19
CA ASP A 161 -14.20 -2.63 6.93
C ASP A 161 -13.51 -1.90 5.76
N MET A 162 -12.23 -1.53 5.92
CA MET A 162 -11.48 -0.73 4.93
C MET A 162 -11.60 -1.26 3.49
N PHE A 163 -11.66 -2.59 3.31
CA PHE A 163 -11.68 -3.23 2.00
C PHE A 163 -13.01 -3.91 1.62
N ASN A 164 -13.95 -4.16 2.54
CA ASN A 164 -15.06 -5.11 2.32
C ASN A 164 -16.45 -4.56 2.71
N LYS A 165 -16.80 -3.38 2.19
CA LYS A 165 -18.02 -2.62 2.54
C LYS A 165 -19.23 -3.49 2.92
N GLY A 166 -19.72 -3.31 4.15
CA GLY A 166 -20.95 -3.94 4.64
C GLY A 166 -20.73 -5.12 5.60
N MET A 167 -19.53 -5.25 6.19
CA MET A 167 -19.35 -6.10 7.37
C MET A 167 -20.03 -5.47 8.60
N ASP A 168 -20.51 -6.31 9.53
CA ASP A 168 -21.02 -5.84 10.82
C ASP A 168 -19.90 -5.13 11.58
N HIS A 169 -20.05 -3.82 11.79
CA HIS A 169 -19.10 -3.01 12.53
C HIS A 169 -19.13 -3.39 14.02
N ASN A 170 -18.08 -4.07 14.48
CA ASN A 170 -17.92 -4.37 15.91
C ASN A 170 -17.04 -3.30 16.57
N GLU A 171 -17.63 -2.13 16.84
CA GLU A 171 -16.94 -1.01 17.48
C GLU A 171 -16.31 -1.41 18.82
N GLU A 172 -16.97 -2.26 19.60
CA GLU A 172 -16.46 -2.70 20.91
C GLU A 172 -15.21 -3.57 20.75
N ALA A 173 -15.14 -4.44 19.75
CA ALA A 173 -13.92 -5.17 19.42
C ALA A 173 -12.79 -4.23 18.99
N ILE A 174 -13.10 -3.18 18.21
CA ILE A 174 -12.12 -2.15 17.85
C ILE A 174 -11.60 -1.45 19.09
N LYS A 175 -12.48 -1.00 20.00
CA LYS A 175 -12.08 -0.37 21.26
C LYS A 175 -11.21 -1.27 22.12
N GLU A 176 -11.48 -2.57 22.18
CA GLU A 176 -10.66 -3.51 22.93
C GLU A 176 -9.26 -3.69 22.30
N SER A 177 -9.19 -3.75 20.97
CA SER A 177 -7.91 -3.73 20.24
C SER A 177 -7.12 -2.45 20.51
N LEU A 178 -7.78 -1.28 20.51
CA LEU A 178 -7.16 0.00 20.84
C LEU A 178 -6.56 0.02 22.25
N LYS A 179 -7.23 -0.58 23.25
CA LYS A 179 -6.66 -0.71 24.61
C LYS A 179 -5.41 -1.58 24.61
N THR A 180 -5.41 -2.66 23.83
CA THR A 180 -4.28 -3.58 23.70
C THR A 180 -3.07 -2.90 23.06
N HIS A 181 -3.30 -2.01 22.10
CA HIS A 181 -2.24 -1.32 21.34
C HIS A 181 -1.97 0.12 21.80
N LYS A 182 -2.53 0.56 22.94
CA LYS A 182 -2.43 1.94 23.43
C LYS A 182 -1.00 2.48 23.57
N GLU A 183 -0.04 1.60 23.88
CA GLU A 183 1.37 1.98 24.03
C GLU A 183 2.06 2.17 22.67
N SER A 184 1.52 1.57 21.61
CA SER A 184 2.01 1.68 20.25
C SER A 184 1.39 2.86 19.51
N ALA A 185 0.06 3.03 19.62
CA ALA A 185 -0.69 4.14 19.02
C ALA A 185 -1.04 5.20 20.08
N ARG A 186 -0.09 6.11 20.34
CA ARG A 186 -0.15 7.13 21.41
C ARG A 186 -0.69 8.48 20.92
N TYR A 187 -1.45 8.47 19.83
CA TYR A 187 -2.01 9.65 19.17
C TYR A 187 -3.55 9.57 19.10
N PRO A 188 -4.26 10.71 18.96
CA PRO A 188 -5.70 10.75 18.78
C PRO A 188 -6.18 9.72 17.76
N THR A 189 -7.10 8.84 18.16
CA THR A 189 -7.61 7.80 17.27
C THR A 189 -9.14 7.82 17.26
N TYR A 190 -9.68 7.73 16.05
CA TYR A 190 -11.11 7.75 15.75
C TYR A 190 -11.50 6.48 14.99
N ILE A 191 -12.73 6.03 15.18
CA ILE A 191 -13.30 4.82 14.60
C ILE A 191 -14.29 5.25 13.52
N ASP A 192 -14.07 4.77 12.29
CA ASP A 192 -14.86 5.09 11.10
C ASP A 192 -15.87 3.97 10.80
N VAL A 193 -16.81 3.77 11.73
CA VAL A 193 -17.86 2.74 11.58
C VAL A 193 -18.82 3.01 10.42
N ASP A 194 -18.97 4.26 10.00
CA ASP A 194 -19.88 4.62 8.91
C ASP A 194 -19.20 4.67 7.52
N ASN A 195 -17.93 4.26 7.45
CA ASN A 195 -17.11 4.34 6.24
C ASN A 195 -16.98 5.79 5.67
N LEU A 196 -17.20 6.82 6.49
CA LEU A 196 -17.16 8.21 6.07
C LEU A 196 -15.74 8.63 5.68
N ALA A 197 -14.76 8.39 6.55
CA ALA A 197 -13.36 8.74 6.29
C ALA A 197 -12.77 7.84 5.20
N ARG A 198 -13.18 6.57 5.16
CA ARG A 198 -12.86 5.64 4.09
C ARG A 198 -13.30 6.18 2.73
N ASP A 199 -14.60 6.47 2.57
CA ASP A 199 -15.18 6.83 1.27
C ASP A 199 -14.80 8.26 0.84
N SER A 200 -14.61 9.19 1.80
CA SER A 200 -14.29 10.59 1.49
C SER A 200 -12.79 10.88 1.30
N SER A 201 -11.90 10.03 1.84
CA SER A 201 -10.45 10.25 1.84
C SER A 201 -9.65 9.01 1.41
N PHE A 202 -9.75 7.88 2.14
CA PHE A 202 -8.91 6.69 1.86
C PHE A 202 -9.02 6.19 0.42
N VAL A 203 -10.24 6.06 -0.11
CA VAL A 203 -10.47 5.57 -1.48
C VAL A 203 -9.83 6.48 -2.53
N LYS A 204 -9.79 7.80 -2.28
CA LYS A 204 -9.18 8.78 -3.19
C LYS A 204 -7.67 8.64 -3.30
N VAL A 205 -7.02 8.02 -2.31
CA VAL A 205 -5.57 7.78 -2.36
C VAL A 205 -5.20 6.95 -3.57
N GLU A 206 -6.09 6.06 -4.04
CA GLU A 206 -5.87 5.06 -5.10
C GLU A 206 -4.74 4.06 -4.81
N LEU A 207 -4.18 4.09 -3.60
CA LEU A 207 -3.37 3.02 -3.05
C LEU A 207 -4.31 1.93 -2.51
N LEU A 208 -4.12 0.70 -2.99
CA LEU A 208 -4.90 -0.45 -2.52
C LEU A 208 -4.12 -1.23 -1.47
N GLY A 209 -3.93 -0.61 -0.29
CA GLY A 209 -3.21 -1.24 0.80
C GLY A 209 -3.19 -0.44 2.08
N LEU A 210 -3.04 -1.16 3.19
CA LEU A 210 -2.69 -0.63 4.50
C LEU A 210 -1.25 -1.06 4.86
N PRO A 211 -0.51 -0.31 5.69
CA PRO A 211 -0.89 0.99 6.25
C PRO A 211 -0.84 2.11 5.21
N CYS A 212 -1.75 3.08 5.32
CA CYS A 212 -1.87 4.21 4.40
C CYS A 212 -1.97 5.52 5.20
N ALA A 213 -1.27 6.56 4.77
CA ALA A 213 -1.39 7.89 5.37
C ALA A 213 -1.65 8.97 4.33
N VAL A 214 -2.36 10.00 4.78
CA VAL A 214 -2.53 11.27 4.08
C VAL A 214 -1.84 12.35 4.90
N LEU A 215 -0.89 13.06 4.30
CA LEU A 215 -0.22 14.20 4.91
C LEU A 215 -0.82 15.49 4.36
N LEU A 216 -1.27 16.36 5.25
CA LEU A 216 -1.92 17.61 4.93
C LEU A 216 -1.15 18.77 5.53
N VAL A 217 -1.18 19.90 4.82
CA VAL A 217 -0.71 21.20 5.30
C VAL A 217 -1.81 22.19 5.03
N ASP A 218 -2.30 22.84 6.09
CA ASP A 218 -3.43 23.77 6.03
C ASP A 218 -4.66 23.15 5.32
N ASN A 219 -4.99 21.90 5.69
CA ASN A 219 -6.06 21.09 5.10
C ASN A 219 -5.90 20.77 3.60
N VAL A 220 -4.74 21.04 2.99
CA VAL A 220 -4.42 20.64 1.61
C VAL A 220 -3.55 19.40 1.62
N VAL A 221 -3.98 18.34 0.93
CA VAL A 221 -3.22 17.09 0.79
C VAL A 221 -1.90 17.37 0.06
N LYS A 222 -0.78 17.10 0.72
CA LYS A 222 0.57 17.19 0.14
C LYS A 222 1.13 15.82 -0.23
N PHE A 223 0.66 14.77 0.42
CA PHE A 223 1.02 13.40 0.11
C PHE A 223 -0.11 12.45 0.52
N ALA A 224 -0.32 11.40 -0.27
CA ALA A 224 -1.17 10.30 0.10
C ALA A 224 -0.58 8.99 -0.42
N GLY A 225 -0.38 8.00 0.46
CA GLY A 225 0.25 6.73 0.11
C GLY A 225 0.72 5.92 1.30
N GLY A 226 1.68 5.01 1.05
CA GLY A 226 2.16 4.10 2.10
C GLY A 226 2.91 4.84 3.20
N VAL A 227 2.63 4.48 4.46
CA VAL A 227 3.23 5.12 5.65
C VAL A 227 4.75 5.06 5.66
N GLY A 228 5.37 4.06 5.03
CA GLY A 228 6.83 3.94 4.93
C GLY A 228 7.54 5.15 4.31
N PHE A 229 6.83 5.97 3.51
CA PHE A 229 7.37 7.17 2.87
C PHE A 229 7.07 8.46 3.64
N ILE A 230 6.29 8.40 4.73
CA ILE A 230 5.77 9.58 5.41
C ILE A 230 6.87 10.42 6.04
N HIS A 231 7.91 9.79 6.59
CA HIS A 231 8.95 10.48 7.36
C HIS A 231 9.75 11.44 6.47
N GLY A 232 10.24 10.96 5.32
CA GLY A 232 10.97 11.82 4.37
C GLY A 232 10.10 12.96 3.83
N ARG A 233 8.84 12.68 3.51
CA ARG A 233 7.88 13.70 3.07
C ARG A 233 7.59 14.75 4.13
N LEU A 234 7.42 14.31 5.38
CA LEU A 234 7.22 15.22 6.50
C LEU A 234 8.42 16.15 6.68
N GLU A 235 9.64 15.63 6.64
CA GLU A 235 10.85 16.45 6.77
C GLU A 235 10.99 17.48 5.63
N GLU A 236 10.64 17.10 4.39
CA GLU A 236 10.58 18.04 3.25
C GLU A 236 9.60 19.18 3.53
N MET A 237 8.37 18.86 3.94
CA MET A 237 7.33 19.87 4.23
C MET A 237 7.69 20.76 5.42
N LEU A 238 8.26 20.21 6.49
CA LEU A 238 8.68 20.99 7.65
C LEU A 238 9.81 21.98 7.33
N LYS A 239 10.66 21.69 6.34
CA LYS A 239 11.69 22.63 5.85
C LYS A 239 11.08 23.79 5.06
N GLU A 240 10.06 23.50 4.25
CA GLU A 240 9.37 24.51 3.44
C GLU A 240 8.54 25.48 4.30
N LEU A 241 7.90 24.95 5.34
CA LEU A 241 7.09 25.70 6.30
C LEU A 241 7.92 26.49 7.33
N ARG A 242 9.08 27.05 6.96
CA ARG A 242 10.03 27.74 7.86
C ARG A 242 9.35 28.43 9.06
N PRO A 243 9.94 28.39 10.27
CA PRO A 243 9.36 29.11 11.40
C PRO A 243 9.16 30.57 11.01
N ILE A 244 8.01 31.14 11.39
CA ILE A 244 7.93 32.60 11.50
C ILE A 244 9.02 32.96 12.50
N GLU A 245 10.06 33.67 12.05
CA GLU A 245 11.12 34.18 12.94
C GLU A 245 10.44 34.93 14.10
N GLU A 246 10.84 34.60 15.33
CA GLU A 246 10.42 35.30 16.56
C GLU A 246 10.87 36.78 16.55
#